data_AF-A0A0R2BUB5-F1
#
_entry.id   AF-A0A0R2BUB5-F1
#
_cell.length_a   1.000
_cell.length_b   1.000
_cell.length_c   1.000
_cell.angle_alpha   90.00
_cell.angle_beta   90.00
_cell.angle_gamma   90.00
#
_symmetry.space_group_name_H-M   'P 1'
#
loop_
_entity.id
_entity.type
_entity.pdbx_description
1 polymer ?
#
loop_
_entity_poly.entity_id
_entity_poly.type
_entity_poly.pdbx_seq_one_letter_code
_entity_poly.pdbx_strand_id
1 'polypeptide(L)' 'MTEQQQATLHAALLAIDDPYYLNTFQDAEDEAEWWRVNEQFIQYDIKRFLPAAFNPRNPEVWRFIRINLGQFFED' A
#
# COMPACT_ATOMS: atom_id res chain seq x y z
N MET A 1 -6.48 5.91 -12.16
CA MET A 1 -5.00 5.93 -12.33
C MET A 1 -4.60 5.45 -13.73
N THR A 2 -3.51 5.98 -14.31
CA THR A 2 -2.93 5.46 -15.58
C THR A 2 -2.06 4.23 -15.33
N GLU A 3 -1.79 3.41 -16.36
CA GLU A 3 -0.89 2.24 -16.26
C GLU A 3 0.52 2.63 -15.79
N GLN A 4 1.02 3.77 -16.26
CA GLN A 4 2.35 4.26 -15.85
C GLN A 4 2.39 4.70 -14.38
N GLN A 5 1.28 5.24 -13.87
CA GLN A 5 1.13 5.51 -12.44
C GLN A 5 1.08 4.21 -11.63
N GLN A 6 0.30 3.22 -12.06
CA GLN A 6 0.25 1.92 -11.39
C GLN A 6 1.64 1.26 -11.31
N ALA A 7 2.39 1.25 -12.41
CA ALA A 7 3.74 0.70 -12.44
C ALA A 7 4.71 1.44 -11.51
N THR A 8 4.64 2.78 -11.46
CA THR A 8 5.48 3.60 -10.59
C THR A 8 5.17 3.36 -9.12
N LEU A 9 3.88 3.26 -8.77
CA LEU A 9 3.45 2.98 -7.41
C LEU A 9 3.87 1.57 -6.97
N HIS A 10 3.66 0.57 -7.82
CA HIS A 10 4.06 -0.80 -7.55
C HIS A 10 5.59 -0.92 -7.35
N ALA A 11 6.38 -0.28 -8.21
CA ALA A 11 7.83 -0.25 -8.05
C ALA A 11 8.28 0.41 -6.74
N ALA A 12 7.59 1.46 -6.29
CA ALA A 12 7.90 2.09 -5.01
C ALA A 12 7.50 1.21 -3.82
N LEU A 13 6.37 0.50 -3.88
CA LEU A 13 5.99 -0.47 -2.85
C LEU A 13 7.04 -1.57 -2.70
N LEU A 14 7.55 -2.11 -3.83
CA LEU A 14 8.63 -3.09 -3.84
C LEU A 14 9.97 -2.53 -3.35
N ALA A 15 10.22 -1.23 -3.55
CA ALA A 15 11.43 -0.57 -3.08
C ALA A 15 11.40 -0.28 -1.58
N ILE A 16 10.22 -0.27 -0.96
CA ILE A 16 10.11 -0.24 0.49
C ILE A 16 10.40 -1.65 0.99
N ASP A 17 11.69 -1.88 1.31
CA ASP A 17 12.19 -3.10 1.95
C ASP A 17 11.78 -3.13 3.44
N ASP A 18 10.48 -3.02 3.70
CA ASP A 18 9.91 -3.15 5.04
C ASP A 18 9.29 -4.55 5.18
N PRO A 19 9.88 -5.45 5.99
CA PRO A 19 9.35 -6.80 6.19
C PRO A 19 7.94 -6.81 6.76
N TYR A 20 7.47 -5.70 7.37
CA TYR A 20 6.09 -5.59 7.82
C TYR A 20 5.08 -5.51 6.67
N TYR A 21 5.47 -5.09 5.46
CA TYR A 21 4.59 -5.07 4.27
C TYR A 21 4.46 -6.44 3.58
N LEU A 22 5.30 -7.41 3.97
CA LEU A 22 5.23 -8.80 3.48
C LEU A 22 4.71 -9.75 4.56
N ASN A 23 3.98 -9.22 5.54
CA ASN A 23 3.44 -10.02 6.63
C ASN A 23 2.38 -10.98 6.10
N THR A 24 2.40 -12.22 6.58
CA THR A 24 1.34 -13.19 6.31
C THR A 24 0.31 -13.13 7.42
N PHE A 25 -0.96 -13.00 7.08
CA PHE A 25 -2.05 -12.91 8.05
C PHE A 25 -2.75 -14.26 8.21
N GLN A 26 -3.19 -14.56 9.43
CA GLN A 26 -3.93 -15.79 9.73
C GLN A 26 -5.35 -15.71 9.16
N ASP A 27 -5.99 -14.54 9.25
CA ASP A 27 -7.31 -14.26 8.72
C ASP A 27 -7.47 -12.77 8.33
N ALA A 28 -8.67 -12.43 7.84
CA ALA A 28 -8.99 -11.07 7.39
C ALA A 28 -9.12 -10.05 8.54
N GLU A 29 -9.38 -10.48 9.78
CA GLU A 29 -9.48 -9.58 10.93
C GLU A 29 -8.09 -9.10 11.35
N ASP A 30 -7.13 -10.04 11.41
CA ASP A 30 -5.71 -9.75 11.68
C ASP A 30 -5.13 -8.78 10.63
N GLU A 31 -5.44 -9.02 9.36
CA GLU A 31 -5.04 -8.12 8.26
C GLU A 31 -5.68 -6.74 8.41
N ALA A 32 -6.97 -6.66 8.72
CA ALA A 32 -7.66 -5.39 8.88
C ALA A 32 -7.10 -4.57 10.06
N GLU A 33 -6.74 -5.22 11.17
CA GLU A 33 -6.06 -4.56 12.28
C GLU A 33 -4.66 -4.07 11.88
N TRP A 34 -3.90 -4.89 11.16
CA TRP A 34 -2.60 -4.49 10.64
C TRP A 34 -2.70 -3.26 9.74
N TRP A 35 -3.67 -3.22 8.82
CA TRP A 35 -3.93 -2.04 7.98
C TRP A 35 -4.26 -0.81 8.83
N ARG A 36 -5.12 -0.95 9.84
CA ARG A 36 -5.52 0.16 10.73
C ARG A 36 -4.31 0.77 11.45
N VAL A 37 -3.32 -0.03 11.82
CA VAL A 37 -2.10 0.42 12.51
C VAL A 37 -1.09 1.00 11.52
N ASN A 38 -0.91 0.36 10.35
CA ASN A 38 0.17 0.66 9.42
C ASN A 38 -0.17 1.70 8.35
N GLU A 39 -1.45 2.04 8.17
CA GLU A 39 -1.89 2.96 7.10
C GLU A 39 -1.12 4.28 7.12
N GLN A 40 -0.91 4.89 8.29
CA GLN A 40 -0.20 6.17 8.41
C GLN A 40 1.29 6.06 8.03
N PHE A 41 1.93 4.94 8.34
CA PHE A 41 3.32 4.68 7.98
C PHE A 41 3.47 4.50 6.47
N ILE A 42 2.56 3.75 5.85
CA ILE A 42 2.53 3.57 4.39
C ILE A 42 2.30 4.91 3.68
N GLN A 43 1.38 5.76 4.18
CA GLN A 43 1.18 7.11 3.62
C GLN A 43 2.45 7.95 3.72
N TYR A 44 3.18 7.85 4.83
CA TYR A 44 4.45 8.54 5.03
C TYR A 44 5.52 8.06 4.06
N ASP A 45 5.67 6.75 3.89
CA ASP A 45 6.66 6.16 3.00
C ASP A 45 6.35 6.50 1.54
N ILE A 46 5.10 6.38 1.10
CA ILE A 46 4.70 6.78 -0.26
C ILE A 46 5.01 8.26 -0.49
N LYS A 47 4.73 9.13 0.47
CA LYS A 47 5.07 10.55 0.36
C LYS A 47 6.59 10.77 0.32
N ARG A 48 7.37 9.96 1.02
CA ARG A 48 8.83 10.03 1.04
C ARG A 48 9.46 9.58 -0.27
N PHE A 49 8.99 8.46 -0.83
CA PHE A 49 9.55 7.86 -2.06
C PHE A 49 8.94 8.44 -3.34
N LEU A 50 7.70 8.92 -3.29
CA LEU A 50 6.95 9.45 -4.44
C LEU A 50 6.27 10.81 -4.14
N PRO A 51 7.00 11.84 -3.66
CA PRO A 51 6.43 13.09 -3.15
C PRO A 51 5.61 13.90 -4.17
N ALA A 52 5.85 13.72 -5.47
CA ALA A 52 5.22 14.48 -6.54
C ALA A 52 4.29 13.66 -7.45
N ALA A 53 4.30 12.33 -7.33
CA ALA A 53 3.61 11.44 -8.27
C ALA A 53 2.26 10.94 -7.74
N PHE A 54 2.08 10.85 -6.41
CA PHE A 54 0.86 10.31 -5.80
C PHE A 54 0.39 11.17 -4.62
N ASN A 55 -0.92 11.34 -4.55
CA ASN A 55 -1.57 11.81 -3.33
C ASN A 55 -1.96 10.58 -2.49
N PRO A 56 -1.31 10.29 -1.36
CA PRO A 56 -1.60 9.13 -0.52
C PRO A 56 -2.97 9.21 0.17
N ARG A 57 -3.69 10.34 0.04
CA ARG A 57 -5.09 10.48 0.46
C ARG A 57 -6.11 10.18 -0.65
N ASN A 58 -5.66 9.85 -1.86
CA ASN A 58 -6.55 9.49 -2.96
C ASN A 58 -7.10 8.06 -2.74
N PRO A 59 -8.42 7.86 -2.70
CA PRO A 59 -9.02 6.53 -2.54
C PRO A 59 -8.62 5.51 -3.61
N GLU A 60 -8.41 5.93 -4.86
CA GLU A 60 -7.97 5.03 -5.93
C GLU A 60 -6.56 4.50 -5.70
N VAL A 61 -5.66 5.36 -5.21
CA VAL A 61 -4.29 4.99 -4.85
C VAL A 61 -4.33 3.97 -3.72
N TRP A 62 -5.18 4.22 -2.72
CA TRP A 62 -5.33 3.31 -1.59
C TRP A 62 -5.94 1.96 -1.96
N ARG A 63 -6.96 1.96 -2.83
CA ARG A 63 -7.53 0.73 -3.39
C ARG A 63 -6.44 -0.09 -4.09
N PHE A 64 -5.62 0.53 -4.93
CA PHE A 64 -4.53 -0.16 -5.62
C PHE A 64 -3.50 -0.75 -4.64
N ILE A 65 -3.10 -0.01 -3.61
CA ILE A 65 -2.11 -0.51 -2.63
C ILE A 65 -2.69 -1.68 -1.84
N ARG A 66 -3.95 -1.61 -1.40
CA ARG A 66 -4.60 -2.69 -0.63
C ARG A 66 -4.76 -3.96 -1.46
N ILE A 67 -5.04 -3.87 -2.76
CA ILE A 67 -5.07 -5.05 -3.65
C ILE A 67 -3.68 -5.69 -3.80
N ASN A 68 -2.61 -4.88 -3.85
CA ASN A 68 -1.27 -5.40 -4.12
C ASN A 68 -0.55 -5.89 -2.86
N LEU A 69 -0.82 -5.28 -1.71
CA LEU A 69 -0.22 -5.67 -0.43
C LEU A 69 -1.14 -6.57 0.40
N GLY A 70 -2.43 -6.58 0.10
CA GLY A 70 -3.41 -7.31 0.90
C GLY A 70 -3.50 -8.78 0.53
N GLN A 71 -3.65 -9.64 1.53
CA GLN A 71 -3.76 -11.09 1.38
C GLN A 71 -5.22 -11.53 1.19
N PHE A 72 -6.14 -10.94 1.94
CA PHE A 72 -7.58 -11.23 1.94
C PHE A 72 -8.42 -10.06 1.39
N PHE A 73 -7.78 -9.05 0.82
CA PHE A 73 -8.48 -7.93 0.20
C PHE A 73 -8.94 -8.29 -1.23
N GLU A 74 -10.24 -8.48 -1.41
CA GLU A 74 -10.87 -8.65 -2.72
C GLU A 74 -11.56 -7.35 -3.18
N ASP A 75 -11.55 -7.10 -4.49
CA ASP A 75 -11.88 -5.82 -5.12
C ASP A 75 -13.36 -5.51 -5.37
#